data_AF-A0A5E4QB34-F1
#
_entry.id   AF-A0A5E4QB34-F1
#
_cell.length_a   1.000
_cell.length_b   1.000
_cell.length_c   1.000
_cell.angle_alpha   90.00
_cell.angle_beta   90.00
_cell.angle_gamma   90.00
#
_symmetry.space_group_name_H-M   'P 1'
#
loop_
_entity.id
_entity.type
_entity.pdbx_description
1 polymer ?
#
loop_
_entity_poly.entity_id
_entity_poly.type
_entity_poly.pdbx_seq_one_letter_code
_entity_poly.pdbx_strand_id
1 'polypeptide(L)'
;MSSRDRDTKSLQDKLKVFFKKGASAPLAAQNELVVTADLRKELSPESPLSRRLRAVKELGDKVLHIRVQDIGPFLLEWLPQLQSTAHIIDFVQLITNVVKFNAVYLDEEIVHGIVNNSCHLCVYSADSGVVLGCLSLLEAVVSYSLLPRTALPTFVAALCRTVNVEHYCQNSWKLMRNVMGADLGHAALQELVEMLRGEGGEGGGLLRGAVFYINMALWGPRRVHSLHVSPLAVLPAFLKALGGRQAVVTYEVVVSLQSLVARAPLDLHELCWDVLLDIVRAVLHHDSQ
;
A
#
# COMPACT_ATOMS: atom_id res chain seq x y z
N MET A 1 -55.69 17.06 16.78
CA MET A 1 -54.77 16.19 17.56
C MET A 1 -54.44 14.99 16.67
N SER A 2 -53.22 14.60 16.30
CA SER A 2 -51.86 14.91 16.73
C SER A 2 -50.93 14.81 15.51
N SER A 3 -49.89 15.63 15.52
CA SER A 3 -48.75 15.69 14.60
C SER A 3 -47.90 14.41 14.68
N ARG A 4 -47.53 13.86 13.52
CA ARG A 4 -46.40 12.95 13.31
C ARG A 4 -45.85 13.21 11.91
N ASP A 5 -45.05 14.26 11.79
CA ASP A 5 -44.05 14.36 10.72
C ASP A 5 -43.09 15.50 11.10
N ARG A 6 -41.98 15.13 11.74
CA ARG A 6 -40.84 16.03 11.89
C ARG A 6 -39.55 15.26 11.71
N ASP A 7 -38.78 15.78 10.75
CA ASP A 7 -37.34 15.68 10.58
C ASP A 7 -36.75 14.50 9.78
N THR A 8 -37.06 14.52 8.47
CA THR A 8 -36.19 13.99 7.40
C THR A 8 -35.69 15.13 6.51
N LYS A 9 -34.98 16.11 7.08
CA LYS A 9 -34.28 17.10 6.25
C LYS A 9 -33.06 16.43 5.61
N SER A 10 -33.09 16.35 4.28
CA SER A 10 -32.00 15.83 3.44
C SER A 10 -30.69 16.55 3.79
N LEU A 11 -29.55 15.83 3.86
CA LEU A 11 -28.21 16.43 4.02
C LEU A 11 -27.97 17.58 3.03
N GLN A 12 -28.53 17.45 1.82
CA GLN A 12 -28.46 18.48 0.79
C GLN A 12 -29.07 19.81 1.26
N ASP A 13 -30.15 19.78 2.05
CA ASP A 13 -30.78 20.98 2.59
C ASP A 13 -30.03 21.55 3.79
N LYS A 14 -29.44 20.69 4.65
CA LYS A 14 -28.60 21.15 5.77
C LYS A 14 -27.32 21.84 5.27
N LEU A 15 -26.74 21.33 4.19
CA LEU A 15 -25.58 21.92 3.54
C LEU A 15 -25.92 23.26 2.88
N LYS A 16 -27.06 23.37 2.19
CA LYS A 16 -27.53 24.63 1.58
C LYS A 16 -27.70 25.76 2.61
N VAL A 17 -28.09 25.45 3.85
CA VAL A 17 -28.24 26.46 4.92
C VAL A 17 -26.88 27.04 5.33
N PHE A 18 -25.80 26.26 5.30
CA PHE A 18 -24.45 26.76 5.55
C PHE A 18 -23.97 27.74 4.46
N PHE A 19 -24.36 27.52 3.20
CA PHE A 19 -23.98 28.41 2.09
C PHE A 19 -24.69 29.77 2.07
N LYS A 20 -25.75 29.96 2.86
CA LYS A 20 -26.61 31.16 2.78
C LYS A 20 -26.34 32.24 3.85
N LYS A 21 -25.49 31.99 4.85
CA LYS A 21 -25.10 33.02 5.84
C LYS A 21 -23.76 33.65 5.44
N GLY A 22 -23.85 34.86 4.88
CA GLY A 22 -22.76 35.53 4.19
C GLY A 22 -21.77 36.33 5.03
N ALA A 23 -20.72 36.74 4.31
CA ALA A 23 -20.10 38.06 4.33
C ALA A 23 -19.82 38.69 5.71
N SER A 24 -18.73 38.25 6.36
CA SER A 24 -17.82 39.06 7.22
C SER A 24 -16.94 38.18 8.12
N ALA A 25 -16.26 37.18 7.55
CA ALA A 25 -15.23 36.41 8.25
C ALA A 25 -13.93 36.39 7.42
N PRO A 26 -12.74 36.33 8.05
CA PRO A 26 -11.46 36.41 7.36
C PRO A 26 -11.35 35.35 6.26
N LEU A 27 -10.71 35.71 5.14
CA LEU A 27 -10.67 35.00 3.85
C LEU A 27 -10.00 33.60 3.82
N ALA A 28 -10.01 32.83 4.92
CA ALA A 28 -9.45 31.47 4.94
C ALA A 28 -10.48 30.33 4.83
N ALA A 29 -11.78 30.60 4.97
CA ALA A 29 -12.77 29.55 5.29
C ALA A 29 -13.79 29.20 4.18
N GLN A 30 -13.51 29.46 2.89
CA GLN A 30 -14.49 29.16 1.82
C GLN A 30 -14.40 27.72 1.26
N ASN A 31 -13.28 27.01 1.47
CA ASN A 31 -13.05 25.67 0.91
C ASN A 31 -12.75 24.61 1.98
N GLU A 32 -13.18 24.83 3.22
CA GLU A 32 -13.01 23.85 4.31
C GLU A 32 -14.38 23.46 4.89
N LEU A 33 -14.66 22.16 4.90
CA LEU A 33 -15.81 21.53 5.53
C LEU A 33 -15.33 20.81 6.78
N VAL A 34 -15.76 21.29 7.95
CA VAL A 34 -15.62 20.52 9.19
C VAL A 34 -16.65 19.39 9.16
N VAL A 35 -16.25 18.15 9.48
CA VAL A 35 -17.19 17.02 9.59
C VAL A 35 -18.20 17.32 10.71
N THR A 36 -19.40 17.75 10.31
CA THR A 36 -20.46 18.09 11.26
C THR A 36 -21.00 16.85 11.96
N ALA A 37 -21.50 17.00 13.19
CA ALA A 37 -22.10 15.92 13.98
C ALA A 37 -23.23 15.18 13.22
N ASP A 38 -23.93 15.88 12.34
CA ASP A 38 -24.94 15.30 11.46
C ASP A 38 -24.32 14.35 10.42
N LEU A 39 -23.25 14.77 9.73
CA LEU A 39 -22.55 13.92 8.78
C LEU A 39 -21.94 12.70 9.50
N ARG A 40 -21.39 12.89 10.70
CA ARG A 40 -20.88 11.80 11.55
C ARG A 40 -21.98 10.80 11.91
N LYS A 41 -23.20 11.27 12.18
CA LYS A 41 -24.34 10.41 12.50
C LYS A 41 -24.85 9.66 11.26
N GLU A 42 -24.93 10.31 10.11
CA GLU A 42 -25.32 9.65 8.85
C GLU A 42 -24.30 8.62 8.40
N LEU A 43 -23.04 8.88 8.71
CA LEU A 43 -21.97 7.95 8.53
C LEU A 43 -21.74 7.05 9.77
N SER A 44 -22.63 6.99 10.75
CA SER A 44 -22.43 6.05 11.87
C SER A 44 -22.83 4.62 11.45
N PRO A 45 -22.25 3.57 12.07
CA PRO A 45 -22.71 2.18 11.89
C PRO A 45 -24.20 2.00 12.20
N GLU A 46 -24.78 2.87 13.04
CA GLU A 46 -26.21 2.88 13.39
C GLU A 46 -27.11 3.33 12.23
N SER A 47 -26.56 4.00 11.22
CA SER A 47 -27.31 4.42 10.03
C SER A 47 -27.48 3.28 9.01
N PRO A 48 -28.65 3.19 8.33
CA PRO A 48 -28.89 2.18 7.30
C PRO A 48 -27.82 2.20 6.21
N LEU A 49 -27.43 1.02 5.72
CA LEU A 49 -26.38 0.88 4.69
C LEU A 49 -26.66 1.76 3.45
N SER A 50 -27.90 1.83 2.99
CA SER A 50 -28.27 2.67 1.84
C SER A 50 -28.01 4.17 2.06
N ARG A 51 -28.24 4.66 3.28
CA ARG A 51 -27.96 6.06 3.65
C ARG A 51 -26.46 6.31 3.74
N ARG A 52 -25.74 5.35 4.31
CA ARG A 52 -24.28 5.33 4.43
C ARG A 52 -23.59 5.41 3.07
N LEU A 53 -24.00 4.56 2.12
CA LEU A 53 -23.45 4.52 0.76
C LEU A 53 -23.71 5.83 -0.02
N ARG A 54 -24.91 6.39 0.12
CA ARG A 54 -25.23 7.69 -0.46
C ARG A 54 -24.32 8.78 0.09
N ALA A 55 -24.09 8.80 1.40
CA ALA A 55 -23.23 9.78 2.03
C ALA A 55 -21.76 9.63 1.56
N VAL A 56 -21.24 8.40 1.40
CA VAL A 56 -19.90 8.15 0.82
C VAL A 56 -19.79 8.70 -0.59
N LYS A 57 -20.79 8.45 -1.45
CA LYS A 57 -20.79 8.96 -2.82
C LYS A 57 -20.82 10.49 -2.86
N GLU A 58 -21.71 11.11 -2.07
CA GLU A 58 -21.78 12.57 -1.96
C GLU A 58 -20.51 13.19 -1.36
N LEU A 59 -19.81 12.47 -0.48
CA LEU A 59 -18.51 12.90 0.07
C LEU A 59 -17.40 12.76 -0.97
N GLY A 60 -17.43 11.71 -1.78
CA GLY A 60 -16.47 11.47 -2.87
C GLY A 60 -16.41 12.62 -3.86
N ASP A 61 -17.58 13.15 -4.26
CA ASP A 61 -17.66 14.31 -5.15
C ASP A 61 -17.15 15.60 -4.48
N LYS A 62 -17.39 15.75 -3.18
CA LYS A 62 -17.02 16.97 -2.44
C LYS A 62 -15.55 17.04 -2.06
N VAL A 63 -14.94 15.91 -1.73
CA VAL A 63 -13.50 15.80 -1.36
C VAL A 63 -12.58 16.28 -2.48
N LEU A 64 -13.06 16.28 -3.73
CA LEU A 64 -12.35 16.85 -4.89
C LEU A 64 -12.27 18.38 -4.87
N HIS A 65 -13.21 19.04 -4.21
CA HIS A 65 -13.39 20.50 -4.28
C HIS A 65 -13.27 21.19 -2.91
N ILE A 66 -13.47 20.45 -1.83
CA ILE A 66 -13.55 20.97 -0.46
C ILE A 66 -12.70 20.10 0.45
N ARG A 67 -11.95 20.77 1.33
CA ARG A 67 -11.11 20.11 2.32
C ARG A 67 -11.94 19.65 3.51
N VAL A 68 -11.82 18.40 3.92
CA VAL A 68 -12.65 17.81 4.98
C VAL A 68 -11.80 17.53 6.23
N GLN A 69 -11.97 18.33 7.28
CA GLN A 69 -11.29 18.13 8.57
C GLN A 69 -11.88 16.93 9.33
N ASP A 70 -11.07 16.21 10.10
CA ASP A 70 -11.46 15.06 10.94
C ASP A 70 -12.08 13.87 10.17
N ILE A 71 -11.86 13.77 8.86
CA ILE A 71 -12.32 12.63 8.06
C ILE A 71 -11.54 11.34 8.36
N GLY A 72 -10.30 11.45 8.85
CA GLY A 72 -9.38 10.32 9.01
C GLY A 72 -9.92 9.14 9.84
N PRO A 73 -10.30 9.36 11.12
CA PRO A 73 -10.84 8.30 11.99
C PRO A 73 -12.06 7.60 11.37
N PHE A 74 -12.90 8.39 10.71
CA PHE A 74 -14.09 7.90 10.03
C PHE A 74 -13.75 6.89 8.91
N LEU A 75 -12.68 7.14 8.15
CA LEU A 75 -12.26 6.24 7.07
C LEU A 75 -11.86 4.85 7.61
N LEU A 76 -11.22 4.80 8.78
CA LEU A 76 -10.74 3.56 9.39
C LEU A 76 -11.86 2.74 10.04
N GLU A 77 -12.82 3.39 10.72
CA GLU A 77 -13.95 2.71 11.37
C GLU A 77 -14.85 1.99 10.35
N TRP A 78 -14.90 2.50 9.12
CA TRP A 78 -15.85 2.04 8.10
C TRP A 78 -15.38 0.87 7.26
N LEU A 79 -14.08 0.78 7.03
CA LEU A 79 -13.51 -0.24 6.15
C LEU A 79 -13.91 -1.68 6.56
N PRO A 80 -13.91 -2.06 7.87
CA PRO A 80 -14.33 -3.39 8.30
C PRO A 80 -15.84 -3.67 8.15
N GLN A 81 -16.67 -2.65 7.99
CA GLN A 81 -18.14 -2.78 7.99
C GLN A 81 -18.72 -3.04 6.60
N LEU A 82 -17.91 -2.89 5.55
CA LEU A 82 -18.35 -3.07 4.17
C LEU A 82 -18.31 -4.56 3.79
N GLN A 83 -19.46 -5.12 3.42
CA GLN A 83 -19.58 -6.54 3.05
C GLN A 83 -19.59 -6.77 1.52
N SER A 84 -19.94 -5.75 0.73
CA SER A 84 -20.04 -5.86 -0.73
C SER A 84 -18.79 -5.33 -1.40
N THR A 85 -18.25 -6.10 -2.34
CA THR A 85 -17.08 -5.78 -3.16
C THR A 85 -17.23 -4.42 -3.86
N ALA A 86 -18.38 -4.13 -4.47
CA ALA A 86 -18.61 -2.86 -5.16
C ALA A 86 -18.47 -1.65 -4.21
N HIS A 87 -18.97 -1.80 -2.97
CA HIS A 87 -18.89 -0.75 -1.96
C HIS A 87 -17.47 -0.56 -1.41
N ILE A 88 -16.70 -1.66 -1.31
CA ILE A 88 -15.27 -1.58 -0.96
C ILE A 88 -14.52 -0.78 -2.04
N ILE A 89 -14.76 -1.06 -3.32
CA ILE A 89 -14.13 -0.34 -4.44
C ILE A 89 -14.46 1.16 -4.39
N ASP A 90 -15.75 1.51 -4.27
CA ASP A 90 -16.19 2.91 -4.17
C ASP A 90 -15.55 3.62 -2.97
N PHE A 91 -15.43 2.91 -1.84
CA PHE A 91 -14.85 3.46 -0.61
C PHE A 91 -13.33 3.64 -0.71
N VAL A 92 -12.62 2.68 -1.30
CA VAL A 92 -11.18 2.79 -1.59
C VAL A 92 -10.91 3.96 -2.55
N GLN A 93 -11.80 4.19 -3.52
CA GLN A 93 -11.72 5.35 -4.41
C GLN A 93 -11.94 6.68 -3.66
N LEU A 94 -12.89 6.73 -2.72
CA LEU A 94 -13.05 7.89 -1.83
C LEU A 94 -11.77 8.15 -1.02
N ILE A 95 -11.21 7.14 -0.35
CA ILE A 95 -9.96 7.28 0.42
C ILE A 95 -8.83 7.78 -0.49
N THR A 96 -8.73 7.26 -1.71
CA THR A 96 -7.74 7.69 -2.69
C THR A 96 -7.88 9.19 -2.99
N ASN A 97 -9.10 9.68 -3.14
CA ASN A 97 -9.35 11.11 -3.35
C ASN A 97 -9.01 11.92 -2.10
N VAL A 98 -9.30 11.42 -0.89
CA VAL A 98 -8.90 12.09 0.35
C VAL A 98 -7.38 12.20 0.43
N VAL A 99 -6.64 11.13 0.15
CA VAL A 99 -5.16 11.18 0.11
C VAL A 99 -4.67 12.22 -0.91
N LYS A 100 -5.26 12.28 -2.11
CA LYS A 100 -4.82 13.20 -3.18
C LYS A 100 -5.10 14.67 -2.90
N PHE A 101 -6.26 14.99 -2.30
CA PHE A 101 -6.75 16.37 -2.18
C PHE A 101 -6.74 16.91 -0.74
N ASN A 102 -6.62 16.03 0.25
CA ASN A 102 -6.79 16.32 1.68
C ASN A 102 -5.64 15.81 2.55
N ALA A 103 -4.49 15.45 1.96
CA ALA A 103 -3.31 14.93 2.66
C ALA A 103 -2.94 15.69 3.95
N VAL A 104 -3.07 17.03 3.94
CA VAL A 104 -2.69 17.90 5.06
C VAL A 104 -3.50 17.64 6.34
N TYR A 105 -4.68 17.04 6.24
CA TYR A 105 -5.53 16.70 7.40
C TYR A 105 -5.46 15.22 7.77
N LEU A 106 -4.51 14.46 7.20
CA LEU A 106 -4.29 13.07 7.54
C LEU A 106 -3.09 12.95 8.46
N ASP A 107 -3.35 12.66 9.72
CA ASP A 107 -2.31 12.35 10.69
C ASP A 107 -1.62 11.02 10.36
N GLU A 108 -0.37 10.87 10.79
CA GLU A 108 0.45 9.69 10.49
C GLU A 108 -0.22 8.37 10.95
N GLU A 109 -0.90 8.37 12.11
CA GLU A 109 -1.65 7.22 12.62
C GLU A 109 -2.79 6.81 11.67
N ILE A 110 -3.49 7.79 11.10
CA ILE A 110 -4.56 7.55 10.13
C ILE A 110 -3.98 6.96 8.85
N VAL A 111 -2.89 7.54 8.33
CA VAL A 111 -2.25 7.02 7.12
C VAL A 111 -1.72 5.60 7.35
N HIS A 112 -1.15 5.31 8.51
CA HIS A 112 -0.72 3.97 8.89
C HIS A 112 -1.89 2.98 8.85
N GLY A 113 -3.04 3.34 9.42
CA GLY A 113 -4.27 2.54 9.33
C GLY A 113 -4.74 2.33 7.89
N ILE A 114 -4.70 3.37 7.05
CA ILE A 114 -5.08 3.30 5.63
C ILE A 114 -4.18 2.31 4.88
N VAL A 115 -2.85 2.42 5.08
CA VAL A 115 -1.86 1.56 4.42
C VAL A 115 -2.06 0.11 4.86
N ASN A 116 -2.14 -0.18 6.16
CA ASN A 116 -2.28 -1.56 6.64
C ASN A 116 -3.58 -2.23 6.16
N ASN A 117 -4.71 -1.50 6.18
CA ASN A 117 -5.97 -2.01 5.65
C ASN A 117 -5.91 -2.26 4.14
N SER A 118 -5.28 -1.35 3.38
CA SER A 118 -5.11 -1.52 1.94
C SER A 118 -4.21 -2.72 1.62
N CYS A 119 -3.13 -2.89 2.38
CA CYS A 119 -2.22 -4.05 2.25
C CYS A 119 -2.94 -5.36 2.60
N HIS A 120 -3.78 -5.38 3.64
CA HIS A 120 -4.60 -6.53 3.99
C HIS A 120 -5.57 -6.90 2.86
N LEU A 121 -6.27 -5.91 2.30
CA LEU A 121 -7.17 -6.11 1.16
C LEU A 121 -6.42 -6.61 -0.08
N CYS A 122 -5.22 -6.10 -0.38
CA CYS A 122 -4.39 -6.59 -1.49
C CYS A 122 -4.03 -8.07 -1.37
N VAL A 123 -3.86 -8.60 -0.15
CA VAL A 123 -3.42 -9.97 0.08
C VAL A 123 -4.58 -10.96 0.17
N TYR A 124 -5.69 -10.57 0.79
CA TYR A 124 -6.77 -11.50 1.15
C TYR A 124 -8.05 -11.32 0.32
N SER A 125 -8.17 -10.29 -0.51
CA SER A 125 -9.34 -10.13 -1.38
C SER A 125 -9.26 -11.05 -2.59
N ALA A 126 -10.38 -11.72 -2.90
CA ALA A 126 -10.50 -12.53 -4.12
C ALA A 126 -10.86 -11.70 -5.37
N ASP A 127 -11.32 -10.46 -5.19
CA ASP A 127 -11.76 -9.58 -6.27
C ASP A 127 -10.62 -8.71 -6.80
N SER A 128 -10.44 -8.72 -8.12
CA SER A 128 -9.37 -7.97 -8.77
C SER A 128 -9.58 -6.46 -8.76
N GLY A 129 -10.83 -6.00 -8.78
CA GLY A 129 -11.17 -4.58 -8.69
C GLY A 129 -10.75 -4.00 -7.33
N VAL A 130 -10.99 -4.74 -6.24
CA VAL A 130 -10.55 -4.35 -4.89
C VAL A 130 -9.03 -4.25 -4.82
N VAL A 131 -8.31 -5.28 -5.27
CA VAL A 131 -6.84 -5.29 -5.23
C VAL A 131 -6.24 -4.14 -6.06
N LEU A 132 -6.75 -3.92 -7.28
CA LEU A 132 -6.28 -2.81 -8.14
C LEU A 132 -6.61 -1.44 -7.53
N GLY A 133 -7.78 -1.28 -6.91
CA GLY A 133 -8.14 -0.08 -6.17
C GLY A 133 -7.18 0.19 -5.01
N CYS A 134 -6.86 -0.84 -4.22
CA CYS A 134 -5.92 -0.73 -3.09
C CYS A 134 -4.50 -0.42 -3.56
N LEU A 135 -4.01 -1.03 -4.65
CA LEU A 135 -2.70 -0.70 -5.22
C LEU A 135 -2.65 0.76 -5.73
N SER A 136 -3.76 1.27 -6.29
CA SER A 136 -3.87 2.66 -6.74
C SER A 136 -3.90 3.65 -5.56
N LEU A 137 -4.55 3.27 -4.46
CA LEU A 137 -4.54 4.03 -3.20
C LEU A 137 -3.14 4.08 -2.61
N LEU A 138 -2.45 2.93 -2.51
CA LEU A 138 -1.07 2.85 -2.04
C LEU A 138 -0.11 3.68 -2.92
N GLU A 139 -0.31 3.68 -4.23
CA GLU A 139 0.43 4.56 -5.14
C GLU A 139 0.20 6.04 -4.84
N ALA A 140 -1.03 6.45 -4.52
CA ALA A 140 -1.30 7.82 -4.08
C ALA A 140 -0.57 8.14 -2.77
N VAL A 141 -0.62 7.26 -1.76
CA VAL A 141 0.09 7.46 -0.48
C VAL A 141 1.59 7.67 -0.70
N VAL A 142 2.21 6.84 -1.55
CA VAL A 142 3.64 6.96 -1.89
C VAL A 142 3.93 8.24 -2.69
N SER A 143 3.09 8.59 -3.67
CA SER A 143 3.32 9.75 -4.55
C SER A 143 3.23 11.09 -3.80
N TYR A 144 2.50 11.13 -2.69
CA TYR A 144 2.38 12.30 -1.82
C TYR A 144 3.32 12.22 -0.60
N SER A 145 4.26 11.28 -0.59
CA SER A 145 5.26 11.09 0.48
C SER A 145 4.64 10.90 1.88
N LEU A 146 3.49 10.24 1.96
CA LEU A 146 2.76 10.02 3.20
C LEU A 146 3.05 8.67 3.85
N LEU A 147 3.78 7.76 3.19
CA LEU A 147 4.00 6.39 3.67
C LEU A 147 4.74 6.39 5.03
N PRO A 148 4.09 5.95 6.12
CA PRO A 148 4.73 5.90 7.43
C PRO A 148 5.78 4.78 7.48
N ARG A 149 6.91 5.03 8.15
CA ARG A 149 7.98 4.00 8.30
C ARG A 149 7.49 2.76 9.02
N THR A 150 6.60 2.91 10.00
CA THR A 150 6.00 1.82 10.77
C THR A 150 5.11 0.90 9.92
N ALA A 151 4.54 1.41 8.82
CA ALA A 151 3.72 0.61 7.89
C ALA A 151 4.55 -0.09 6.80
N LEU A 152 5.84 0.24 6.68
CA LEU A 152 6.70 -0.25 5.61
C LEU A 152 6.83 -1.78 5.57
N PRO A 153 6.98 -2.51 6.70
CA PRO A 153 7.06 -3.97 6.68
C PRO A 153 5.81 -4.62 6.06
N THR A 154 4.62 -4.19 6.50
CA THR A 154 3.32 -4.68 5.98
C THR A 154 3.16 -4.35 4.50
N PHE A 155 3.58 -3.14 4.10
CA PHE A 155 3.55 -2.68 2.72
C PHE A 155 4.43 -3.53 1.82
N VAL A 156 5.69 -3.73 2.20
CA VAL A 156 6.65 -4.51 1.42
C VAL A 156 6.18 -5.96 1.32
N ALA A 157 5.67 -6.53 2.41
CA ALA A 157 5.19 -7.91 2.44
C ALA A 157 3.92 -8.11 1.57
N ALA A 158 3.03 -7.11 1.49
CA ALA A 158 1.88 -7.15 0.60
C ALA A 158 2.31 -7.11 -0.87
N LEU A 159 3.23 -6.21 -1.23
CA LEU A 159 3.75 -6.10 -2.59
C LEU A 159 4.49 -7.36 -3.03
N CYS A 160 5.26 -7.99 -2.14
CA CYS A 160 5.93 -9.26 -2.41
C CYS A 160 4.94 -10.39 -2.72
N ARG A 161 3.71 -10.34 -2.20
CA ARG A 161 2.66 -11.30 -2.56
C ARG A 161 2.01 -10.93 -3.89
N THR A 162 1.62 -9.67 -4.08
CA THR A 162 0.91 -9.23 -5.29
C THR A 162 1.76 -9.29 -6.55
N VAL A 163 3.08 -9.12 -6.45
CA VAL A 163 3.99 -9.22 -7.61
C VAL A 163 4.01 -10.61 -8.23
N ASN A 164 3.69 -11.65 -7.47
CA ASN A 164 3.60 -13.02 -7.96
C ASN A 164 2.34 -13.29 -8.79
N VAL A 165 1.37 -12.38 -8.76
CA VAL A 165 0.13 -12.51 -9.53
C VAL A 165 0.29 -11.73 -10.83
N GLU A 166 0.23 -12.43 -11.96
CA GLU A 166 0.46 -11.86 -13.29
C GLU A 166 -0.38 -10.60 -13.56
N HIS A 167 -1.64 -10.61 -13.13
CA HIS A 167 -2.56 -9.49 -13.32
C HIS A 167 -2.12 -8.21 -12.60
N TYR A 168 -1.41 -8.30 -11.46
CA TYR A 168 -1.01 -7.14 -10.64
C TYR A 168 0.48 -6.83 -10.74
N CYS A 169 1.28 -7.70 -11.36
CA CYS A 169 2.74 -7.65 -11.27
C CYS A 169 3.35 -6.32 -11.72
N GLN A 170 2.79 -5.70 -12.77
CA GLN A 170 3.28 -4.41 -13.28
C GLN A 170 2.95 -3.26 -12.32
N ASN A 171 1.73 -3.22 -11.76
CA ASN A 171 1.32 -2.23 -10.76
C ASN A 171 2.17 -2.37 -9.48
N SER A 172 2.33 -3.61 -9.01
CA SER A 172 3.13 -3.95 -7.83
C SER A 172 4.60 -3.56 -8.02
N TRP A 173 5.17 -3.81 -9.20
CA TRP A 173 6.54 -3.41 -9.53
C TRP A 173 6.71 -1.89 -9.61
N LYS A 174 5.83 -1.20 -10.33
CA LYS A 174 5.86 0.27 -10.44
C LYS A 174 5.83 0.92 -9.05
N LEU A 175 4.94 0.45 -8.18
CA LEU A 175 4.78 0.97 -6.83
C LEU A 175 6.03 0.74 -5.97
N MET A 176 6.56 -0.48 -5.92
CA MET A 176 7.79 -0.76 -5.18
C MET A 176 8.98 0.05 -5.71
N ARG A 177 9.09 0.18 -7.04
CA ARG A 177 10.15 0.96 -7.69
C ARG A 177 10.12 2.42 -7.24
N ASN A 178 8.93 3.01 -7.09
CA ASN A 178 8.78 4.39 -6.61
C ASN A 178 9.30 4.52 -5.17
N VAL A 179 8.98 3.56 -4.29
CA VAL A 179 9.47 3.55 -2.90
C VAL A 179 10.99 3.38 -2.85
N MET A 180 11.52 2.43 -3.62
CA MET A 180 12.96 2.16 -3.69
C MET A 180 13.76 3.31 -4.31
N GLY A 181 13.13 4.07 -5.21
CA GLY A 181 13.74 5.21 -5.86
C GLY A 181 13.79 6.48 -5.02
N ALA A 182 13.07 6.50 -3.89
CA ALA A 182 12.90 7.65 -3.00
C ALA A 182 13.61 7.44 -1.65
N ASP A 183 13.35 8.31 -0.67
CA ASP A 183 14.02 8.36 0.64
C ASP A 183 13.85 7.09 1.50
N LEU A 184 12.85 6.26 1.17
CA LEU A 184 12.58 5.00 1.87
C LEU A 184 13.31 3.80 1.24
N GLY A 185 14.13 3.99 0.20
CA GLY A 185 14.65 2.86 -0.56
C GLY A 185 15.58 1.92 0.19
N HIS A 186 16.50 2.44 1.00
CA HIS A 186 17.36 1.62 1.86
C HIS A 186 16.56 0.89 2.95
N ALA A 187 15.55 1.54 3.52
CA ALA A 187 14.67 0.92 4.50
C ALA A 187 13.86 -0.21 3.85
N ALA A 188 13.27 0.02 2.67
CA ALA A 188 12.53 -1.00 1.94
C ALA A 188 13.41 -2.19 1.55
N LEU A 189 14.67 -1.95 1.16
CA LEU A 189 15.64 -3.02 0.91
C LEU A 189 15.96 -3.81 2.18
N GLN A 190 16.13 -3.13 3.31
CA GLN A 190 16.36 -3.77 4.60
C GLN A 190 15.19 -4.68 4.99
N GLU A 191 13.94 -4.22 4.84
CA GLU A 191 12.75 -5.05 5.07
C GLU A 191 12.76 -6.33 4.21
N LEU A 192 13.12 -6.21 2.92
CA LEU A 192 13.22 -7.37 2.02
C LEU A 192 14.32 -8.35 2.46
N VAL A 193 15.47 -7.83 2.91
CA VAL A 193 16.58 -8.64 3.42
C VAL A 193 16.19 -9.33 4.74
N GLU A 194 15.49 -8.64 5.63
CA GLU A 194 15.02 -9.19 6.90
C GLU A 194 14.01 -10.33 6.68
N MET A 195 13.06 -10.18 5.75
CA MET A 195 12.15 -11.27 5.35
C MET A 195 12.91 -12.54 4.93
N LEU A 196 13.96 -12.38 4.12
CA LEU A 196 14.78 -13.52 3.65
C LEU A 196 15.63 -14.15 4.77
N ARG A 197 15.94 -13.40 5.83
CA ARG A 197 16.69 -13.89 6.99
C ARG A 197 15.80 -14.53 8.05
N GLY A 198 14.49 -14.27 8.02
CA GLY A 198 13.51 -14.78 8.95
C GLY A 198 13.57 -16.30 9.10
N GLU A 199 13.39 -16.78 10.34
CA GLU A 199 13.41 -18.21 10.62
C GLU A 199 12.06 -18.85 10.26
N GLY A 200 12.03 -19.54 9.13
CA GLY A 200 11.10 -20.62 8.79
C GLY A 200 9.63 -20.44 9.21
N GLY A 201 8.83 -19.83 8.34
CA GLY A 201 7.37 -19.73 8.53
C GLY A 201 6.67 -18.89 7.46
N GLU A 202 7.42 -18.07 6.74
CA GLU A 202 6.88 -17.27 5.64
C GLU A 202 6.64 -18.14 4.40
N GLY A 203 5.47 -17.99 3.78
CA GLY A 203 5.09 -18.75 2.59
C GLY A 203 6.00 -18.43 1.40
N GLY A 204 6.33 -19.43 0.59
CA GLY A 204 7.33 -19.28 -0.49
C GLY A 204 7.06 -18.21 -1.54
N GLY A 205 5.80 -17.83 -1.73
CA GLY A 205 5.45 -16.67 -2.55
C GLY A 205 6.04 -15.37 -1.98
N LEU A 206 6.00 -15.17 -0.66
CA LEU A 206 6.54 -13.97 -0.02
C LEU A 206 8.05 -13.85 -0.24
N LEU A 207 8.81 -14.91 0.09
CA LEU A 207 10.25 -14.94 -0.10
C LEU A 207 10.65 -14.82 -1.56
N ARG A 208 9.94 -15.50 -2.48
CA ARG A 208 10.13 -15.35 -3.92
C ARG A 208 9.97 -13.89 -4.35
N GLY A 209 8.90 -13.23 -3.92
CA GLY A 209 8.64 -11.82 -4.20
C GLY A 209 9.78 -10.93 -3.70
N ALA A 210 10.33 -11.23 -2.51
CA ALA A 210 11.45 -10.49 -1.96
C ALA A 210 12.72 -10.63 -2.82
N VAL A 211 13.09 -11.85 -3.20
CA VAL A 211 14.24 -12.09 -4.11
C VAL A 211 14.04 -11.38 -5.45
N PHE A 212 12.83 -11.48 -6.03
CA PHE A 212 12.48 -10.80 -7.29
C PHE A 212 12.68 -9.28 -7.19
N TYR A 213 12.18 -8.66 -6.12
CA TYR A 213 12.29 -7.22 -5.94
C TYR A 213 13.74 -6.77 -5.77
N ILE A 214 14.53 -7.48 -4.97
CA ILE A 214 15.94 -7.16 -4.78
C ILE A 214 16.71 -7.29 -6.11
N ASN A 215 16.47 -8.37 -6.86
CA ASN A 215 17.04 -8.56 -8.19
C ASN A 215 16.69 -7.38 -9.11
N MET A 216 15.41 -7.10 -9.29
CA MET A 216 14.93 -6.05 -10.19
C MET A 216 15.45 -4.66 -9.81
N ALA A 217 15.60 -4.39 -8.51
CA ALA A 217 16.04 -3.09 -8.00
C ALA A 217 17.54 -2.86 -8.17
N LEU A 218 18.38 -3.85 -7.84
CA LEU A 218 19.83 -3.66 -7.76
C LEU A 218 20.55 -3.95 -9.09
N TRP A 219 20.27 -5.09 -9.73
CA TRP A 219 21.02 -5.56 -10.91
C TRP A 219 20.14 -6.16 -12.01
N GLY A 220 18.83 -5.93 -11.95
CA GLY A 220 17.87 -6.39 -12.95
C GLY A 220 17.78 -5.47 -14.17
N PRO A 221 16.97 -5.84 -15.18
CA PRO A 221 16.72 -5.03 -16.37
C PRO A 221 16.07 -3.68 -16.07
N ARG A 222 15.40 -3.53 -14.92
CA ARG A 222 14.72 -2.30 -14.48
C ARG A 222 15.33 -1.70 -13.22
N ARG A 223 16.66 -1.78 -13.09
CA ARG A 223 17.40 -1.30 -11.91
C ARG A 223 17.03 0.14 -11.49
N VAL A 224 16.99 0.35 -10.18
CA VAL A 224 16.74 1.64 -9.54
C VAL A 224 18.08 2.33 -9.36
N HIS A 225 18.38 3.31 -10.21
CA HIS A 225 19.70 3.92 -10.27
C HIS A 225 20.03 4.80 -9.06
N SER A 226 19.02 5.25 -8.30
CA SER A 226 19.24 6.00 -7.05
C SER A 226 19.60 5.10 -5.86
N LEU A 227 19.44 3.78 -5.98
CA LEU A 227 19.70 2.83 -4.90
C LEU A 227 21.07 2.16 -5.13
N HIS A 228 22.10 2.67 -4.44
CA HIS A 228 23.46 2.13 -4.53
C HIS A 228 23.76 1.24 -3.33
N VAL A 229 23.79 -0.07 -3.55
CA VAL A 229 24.06 -1.07 -2.50
C VAL A 229 24.96 -2.16 -3.05
N SER A 230 25.98 -2.53 -2.28
CA SER A 230 26.87 -3.64 -2.62
C SER A 230 26.10 -4.97 -2.61
N PRO A 231 26.34 -5.88 -3.57
CA PRO A 231 25.74 -7.22 -3.57
C PRO A 231 25.95 -7.98 -2.25
N LEU A 232 27.08 -7.74 -1.56
CA LEU A 232 27.41 -8.39 -0.30
C LEU A 232 26.40 -8.10 0.83
N ALA A 233 25.66 -6.99 0.76
CA ALA A 233 24.61 -6.67 1.73
C ALA A 233 23.39 -7.62 1.61
N VAL A 234 23.21 -8.24 0.45
CA VAL A 234 22.03 -9.04 0.11
C VAL A 234 22.36 -10.52 -0.05
N LEU A 235 23.49 -10.86 -0.68
CA LEU A 235 23.83 -12.25 -1.02
C LEU A 235 23.76 -13.22 0.19
N PRO A 236 24.22 -12.85 1.40
CA PRO A 236 24.06 -13.72 2.57
C PRO A 236 22.60 -14.03 2.92
N ALA A 237 21.67 -13.10 2.63
CA ALA A 237 20.24 -13.32 2.83
C ALA A 237 19.67 -14.29 1.78
N PHE A 238 20.15 -14.25 0.54
CA PHE A 238 19.79 -15.27 -0.46
C PHE A 238 20.25 -16.66 -0.04
N LEU A 239 21.48 -16.78 0.48
CA LEU A 239 22.01 -18.04 1.00
C LEU A 239 21.13 -18.57 2.15
N LYS A 240 20.75 -17.70 3.08
CA LYS A 240 19.87 -18.06 4.20
C LYS A 240 18.49 -18.51 3.72
N ALA A 241 17.89 -17.80 2.75
CA ALA A 241 16.57 -18.13 2.20
C ALA A 241 16.53 -19.52 1.54
N LEU A 242 17.65 -19.98 0.96
CA LEU A 242 17.74 -21.33 0.40
C LEU A 242 17.57 -22.43 1.47
N GLY A 243 17.87 -22.15 2.74
CA GLY A 243 17.69 -23.11 3.83
C GLY A 243 16.26 -23.64 3.98
N GLY A 244 15.26 -22.90 3.49
CA GLY A 244 13.86 -23.34 3.45
C GLY A 244 13.53 -24.42 2.42
N ARG A 245 14.45 -24.73 1.50
CA ARG A 245 14.32 -25.76 0.44
C ARG A 245 13.05 -25.65 -0.41
N GLN A 246 12.62 -24.43 -0.69
CA GLN A 246 11.43 -24.16 -1.50
C GLN A 246 11.84 -23.92 -2.95
N ALA A 247 11.42 -24.79 -3.87
CA ALA A 247 11.82 -24.74 -5.28
C ALA A 247 11.54 -23.38 -5.96
N VAL A 248 10.43 -22.73 -5.63
CA VAL A 248 10.07 -21.40 -6.16
C VAL A 248 11.05 -20.31 -5.74
N VAL A 249 11.58 -20.38 -4.52
CA VAL A 249 12.57 -19.43 -4.01
C VAL A 249 13.94 -19.74 -4.62
N THR A 250 14.32 -21.03 -4.67
CA THR A 250 15.56 -21.48 -5.29
C THR A 250 15.66 -21.03 -6.74
N TYR A 251 14.61 -21.22 -7.53
CA TYR A 251 14.54 -20.76 -8.92
C TYR A 251 14.79 -19.25 -9.03
N GLU A 252 14.09 -18.45 -8.22
CA GLU A 252 14.22 -16.99 -8.27
C GLU A 252 15.61 -16.50 -7.83
N VAL A 253 16.23 -17.18 -6.86
CA VAL A 253 17.63 -16.91 -6.45
C VAL A 253 18.58 -17.18 -7.62
N VAL A 254 18.44 -18.32 -8.31
CA VAL A 254 19.28 -18.66 -9.47
C VAL A 254 19.15 -17.62 -10.58
N VAL A 255 17.92 -17.19 -10.90
CA VAL A 255 17.68 -16.12 -11.88
C VAL A 255 18.32 -14.80 -11.45
N SER A 256 18.27 -14.47 -10.16
CA SER A 256 18.93 -13.28 -9.61
C SER A 256 20.45 -13.35 -9.72
N LEU A 257 21.06 -14.49 -9.40
CA LEU A 257 22.50 -14.69 -9.57
C LEU A 257 22.94 -14.59 -11.04
N GLN A 258 22.17 -15.21 -11.96
CA GLN A 258 22.43 -15.09 -13.39
C GLN A 258 22.38 -13.62 -13.84
N SER A 259 21.39 -12.86 -13.37
CA SER A 259 21.26 -11.44 -13.67
C SER A 259 22.43 -10.62 -13.14
N LEU A 260 22.88 -10.90 -11.91
CA LEU A 260 24.03 -10.25 -11.28
C LEU A 260 25.31 -10.47 -12.10
N VAL A 261 25.63 -11.72 -12.43
CA VAL A 261 26.83 -12.06 -13.22
C VAL A 261 26.76 -11.45 -14.63
N ALA A 262 25.60 -11.47 -15.27
CA ALA A 262 25.45 -10.99 -16.64
C ALA A 262 25.42 -9.46 -16.77
N ARG A 263 24.90 -8.74 -15.76
CA ARG A 263 24.60 -7.29 -15.88
C ARG A 263 25.47 -6.41 -15.00
N ALA A 264 25.98 -6.92 -13.88
CA ALA A 264 26.77 -6.18 -12.93
C ALA A 264 28.07 -6.93 -12.53
N PRO A 265 28.88 -7.42 -13.50
CA PRO A 265 30.11 -8.16 -13.20
C PRO A 265 31.16 -7.28 -12.51
N LEU A 266 31.13 -5.96 -12.70
CA LEU A 266 32.07 -5.02 -12.08
C LEU A 266 31.82 -4.82 -10.58
N ASP A 267 30.59 -5.08 -10.11
CA ASP A 267 30.21 -4.96 -8.71
C ASP A 267 30.54 -6.25 -7.90
N LEU A 268 31.03 -7.29 -8.60
CA LEU A 268 31.45 -8.57 -8.03
C LEU A 268 32.95 -8.55 -7.70
N HIS A 269 33.27 -8.06 -6.51
CA HIS A 269 34.61 -8.20 -5.91
C HIS A 269 34.83 -9.62 -5.37
N GLU A 270 36.06 -9.93 -4.96
CA GLU A 270 36.47 -11.27 -4.49
C GLU A 270 35.53 -11.86 -3.43
N LEU A 271 35.20 -11.09 -2.38
CA LEU A 271 34.27 -11.54 -1.33
C LEU A 271 32.84 -11.78 -1.84
N CYS A 272 32.39 -11.05 -2.86
CA CYS A 272 31.08 -11.28 -3.47
C CYS A 272 31.06 -12.61 -4.23
N TRP A 273 32.17 -12.97 -4.88
CA TRP A 273 32.32 -14.25 -5.57
C TRP A 273 32.29 -15.43 -4.61
N ASP A 274 32.94 -15.32 -3.46
CA ASP A 274 32.92 -16.38 -2.44
C ASP A 274 31.49 -16.71 -2.01
N VAL A 275 30.72 -15.69 -1.62
CA VAL A 275 29.32 -15.88 -1.20
C VAL A 275 28.45 -16.36 -2.37
N LEU A 276 28.68 -15.86 -3.60
CA LEU A 276 27.96 -16.31 -4.78
C LEU A 276 28.18 -17.81 -5.04
N LEU A 277 29.44 -18.26 -4.96
CA LEU A 277 29.79 -19.67 -5.14
C LEU A 277 29.21 -20.55 -4.03
N ASP A 278 29.14 -20.05 -2.79
CA ASP A 278 28.46 -20.75 -1.70
C ASP A 278 26.96 -20.91 -1.96
N ILE A 279 26.30 -19.88 -2.51
CA ILE A 279 24.89 -19.98 -2.92
C ILE A 279 24.74 -21.03 -4.03
N VAL A 280 25.60 -21.03 -5.05
CA VAL A 280 25.56 -22.02 -6.13
C VAL A 280 25.74 -23.44 -5.59
N ARG A 281 26.69 -23.67 -4.67
CA ARG A 281 26.87 -24.97 -4.01
C ARG A 281 25.62 -25.39 -3.23
N ALA A 282 25.01 -24.47 -2.48
CA ALA A 282 23.78 -24.74 -1.74
C ALA A 282 22.62 -25.14 -2.67
N VAL A 283 22.48 -24.49 -3.83
CA VAL A 283 21.49 -24.86 -4.85
C VAL A 283 21.74 -26.27 -5.38
N LEU A 284 22.98 -26.61 -5.75
CA LEU A 284 23.33 -27.94 -6.26
C LEU A 284 23.10 -29.05 -5.24
N HIS A 285 23.33 -28.78 -3.95
CA HIS A 285 23.03 -29.72 -2.87
C HIS A 285 21.52 -29.95 -2.69
N HIS A 286 20.67 -28.99 -3.03
CA HIS A 286 19.22 -29.17 -2.98
C HIS A 286 18.66 -29.95 -4.17
N ASP A 287 19.30 -29.89 -5.33
CA ASP A 287 18.89 -30.62 -6.54
C ASP A 287 19.29 -32.11 -6.49
N SER A 288 20.29 -32.46 -5.67
CA SER A 288 20.81 -33.82 -5.54
C SER A 288 20.11 -34.68 -4.47
N GLN A 289 19.10 -34.15 -3.78
CA GLN A 289 18.30 -34.84 -2.75
C GLN A 289 16.83 -34.93 -3.16
#